data_AF-A0A1L9U7J8-F1
#
_entry.id   AF-A0A1L9U7J8-F1
#
_cell.length_a   1.000
_cell.length_b   1.000
_cell.length_c   1.000
_cell.angle_alpha   90.00
_cell.angle_beta   90.00
_cell.angle_gamma   90.00
#
_symmetry.space_group_name_H-M   'P 1'
#
loop_
_entity.id
_entity.type
_entity.pdbx_description
1 polymer ?
#
loop_
_entity_poly.entity_id
_entity_poly.type
_entity_poly.pdbx_seq_one_letter_code
_entity_poly.pdbx_strand_id
1 'polypeptide(L)'
;MYQFSPPVKVLGIISQRAKAVLRALSESIFRQRRLKAPLQKMPPELVVMVLECLSTIDQICFGLSCKNIFACLEEYLKAQETKLHQLYPPEERVMLCPNAKGRPRIQLLIRLQNERWKYCHDCWTLHPHTLWQTLHDIWRPRKSCCFDCYILQGTFNCIPDAGKVDICPCISITFRDKLHLIRLCRDAQKYLLRPGTKCWDDDVLLHPSSRKLYGKLRHDCKFTGHPSIGVQIKTEFWLNEDGTRLWVINQYVFENSPSTSLSTIPTCSYKDTGNWVRRVFRDGGSRFTGWDKNRSTCYMKYHGWERLRYGEETYTSRITTLRDLGNINWPNGAWERHCDR
;
A
#
# COMPACT_ATOMS: atom_id res chain seq x y z
N MET A 1 -15.37 -5.13 25.69
CA MET A 1 -15.44 -3.66 25.81
C MET A 1 -14.49 -3.24 26.92
N TYR A 2 -13.33 -2.64 26.58
CA TYR A 2 -12.50 -1.92 27.55
C TYR A 2 -12.33 -0.51 26.97
N GLN A 3 -13.06 0.46 27.53
CA GLN A 3 -12.90 1.87 27.22
C GLN A 3 -11.67 2.38 27.98
N PHE A 4 -10.54 2.51 27.28
CA PHE A 4 -9.47 3.40 27.73
C PHE A 4 -9.88 4.83 27.40
N SER A 5 -10.57 5.50 28.32
CA SER A 5 -10.59 6.97 28.34
C SER A 5 -9.27 7.44 28.96
N PRO A 6 -8.42 8.20 28.25
CA PRO A 6 -7.26 8.81 28.88
C PRO A 6 -7.75 9.84 29.92
N PRO A 7 -7.06 10.00 31.06
CA PRO A 7 -7.49 10.92 32.10
C PRO A 7 -7.51 12.36 31.55
N VAL A 8 -8.62 13.05 31.77
CA VAL A 8 -8.94 14.44 31.34
C VAL A 8 -7.82 15.45 31.63
N LYS A 9 -6.95 15.18 32.60
CA LYS A 9 -5.76 15.99 32.91
C LYS A 9 -4.70 16.01 31.79
N VAL A 10 -4.54 14.93 31.03
CA VAL A 10 -3.55 14.84 29.93
C VAL A 10 -3.99 15.70 28.72
N LEU A 11 -5.29 15.72 28.42
CA LEU A 11 -5.86 16.59 27.39
C LEU A 11 -5.77 18.09 27.76
N GLY A 12 -5.90 18.43 29.05
CA GLY A 12 -5.74 19.80 29.55
C GLY A 12 -4.31 20.34 29.40
N ILE A 13 -3.30 19.50 29.65
CA ILE A 13 -1.87 19.87 29.57
C ILE A 13 -1.43 20.03 28.11
N ILE A 14 -1.85 19.13 27.21
CA ILE A 14 -1.58 19.24 25.76
C ILE A 14 -2.22 20.52 25.20
N SER A 15 -3.44 20.86 25.65
CA SER A 15 -4.16 22.08 25.27
C SER A 15 -3.47 23.36 25.77
N GLN A 16 -2.96 23.39 27.00
CA GLN A 16 -2.25 24.56 27.53
C GLN A 16 -0.88 24.77 26.88
N ARG A 17 -0.12 23.70 26.64
CA ARG A 17 1.17 23.77 25.92
C ARG A 17 0.99 24.22 24.48
N ALA A 18 0.02 23.66 23.75
CA ALA A 18 -0.31 24.12 22.39
C ALA A 18 -0.73 25.59 22.36
N LYS A 19 -1.51 26.07 23.34
CA LYS A 19 -1.88 27.49 23.48
C LYS A 19 -0.71 28.40 23.83
N ALA A 20 0.26 27.91 24.59
CA ALA A 20 1.49 28.65 24.91
C ALA A 20 2.42 28.73 23.69
N VAL A 21 2.55 27.64 22.93
CA VAL A 21 3.31 27.62 21.67
C VAL A 21 2.66 28.50 20.62
N LEU A 22 1.33 28.45 20.45
CA LEU A 22 0.62 29.37 19.55
C LEU A 22 0.77 30.83 19.97
N ARG A 23 0.79 31.14 21.27
CA ARG A 23 1.07 32.49 21.78
C ARG A 23 2.51 32.92 21.50
N ALA A 24 3.50 32.09 21.82
CA ALA A 24 4.91 32.37 21.56
C ALA A 24 5.21 32.51 20.05
N LEU A 25 4.60 31.66 19.22
CA LEU A 25 4.64 31.78 17.77
C LEU A 25 3.96 33.06 17.31
N SER A 26 2.78 33.40 17.84
CA SER A 26 2.11 34.64 17.50
C SER A 26 2.96 35.86 17.88
N GLU A 27 3.53 35.91 19.07
CA GLU A 27 4.34 37.05 19.53
C GLU A 27 5.65 37.18 18.74
N SER A 28 6.28 36.06 18.39
CA SER A 28 7.48 36.01 17.54
C SER A 28 7.16 36.41 16.09
N ILE A 29 6.08 35.87 15.51
CA ILE A 29 5.62 36.17 14.14
C ILE A 29 5.10 37.61 14.05
N PHE A 30 4.41 38.14 15.06
CA PHE A 30 3.94 39.52 15.11
C PHE A 30 5.10 40.52 15.24
N ARG A 31 6.18 40.17 15.97
CA ARG A 31 7.43 40.96 15.95
C ARG A 31 8.17 40.85 14.62
N GLN A 32 8.12 39.70 13.96
CA GLN A 32 8.76 39.47 12.66
C GLN A 32 7.97 40.03 11.47
N ARG A 33 6.68 40.36 11.60
CA ARG A 33 5.85 40.92 10.50
C ARG A 33 6.36 42.25 9.90
N ARG A 34 7.34 42.91 10.52
CA ARG A 34 8.03 44.09 9.93
C ARG A 34 9.28 43.76 9.11
N LEU A 35 9.78 42.52 9.10
CA LEU A 35 10.97 42.13 8.34
C LEU A 35 10.79 40.73 7.78
N LYS A 36 11.14 40.52 6.50
CA LYS A 36 11.28 39.19 5.88
C LYS A 36 12.40 38.40 6.58
N ALA A 37 12.19 37.96 7.82
CA ALA A 37 13.12 37.14 8.56
C ALA A 37 12.82 35.68 8.19
N PRO A 38 13.72 34.99 7.45
CA PRO A 38 13.52 33.59 7.12
C PRO A 38 13.54 32.74 8.40
N LEU A 39 12.92 31.56 8.36
CA LEU A 39 12.96 30.51 9.41
C LEU A 39 14.37 30.25 9.98
N GLN A 40 15.41 30.61 9.23
CA GLN A 40 16.82 30.61 9.63
C GLN A 40 17.14 31.51 10.84
N LYS A 41 16.34 32.54 11.12
CA LYS A 41 16.54 33.47 12.25
C LYS A 41 15.68 33.14 13.46
N MET A 42 15.01 31.99 13.46
CA MET A 42 14.20 31.56 14.59
C MET A 42 15.11 31.20 15.79
N PRO A 43 14.87 31.76 16.98
CA PRO A 43 15.59 31.36 18.19
C PRO A 43 15.48 29.84 18.44
N PRO A 44 16.57 29.16 18.83
CA PRO A 44 16.58 27.72 19.07
C PRO A 44 15.50 27.26 20.05
N GLU A 45 15.20 28.07 21.07
CA GLU A 45 14.20 27.75 22.09
C GLU A 45 12.80 27.63 21.49
N LEU A 46 12.45 28.54 20.57
CA LEU A 46 11.18 28.46 19.86
C LEU A 46 11.13 27.28 18.89
N VAL A 47 12.27 26.92 18.27
CA VAL A 47 12.35 25.75 17.40
C VAL A 47 12.08 24.47 18.20
N VAL A 48 12.69 24.33 19.38
CA VAL A 48 12.46 23.20 20.29
C VAL A 48 10.99 23.13 20.73
N MET A 49 10.38 24.26 21.11
CA MET A 49 8.96 24.31 21.47
C MET A 49 8.04 23.84 20.32
N VAL A 50 8.38 24.19 19.08
CA VAL A 50 7.65 23.71 17.91
C VAL A 50 7.84 22.21 17.74
N LEU A 51 9.08 21.71 17.82
CA LEU A 51 9.38 20.27 17.69
C LEU A 51 8.59 19.43 18.70
N GLU A 52 8.47 19.87 19.95
CA GLU A 52 7.67 19.21 21.00
C GLU A 52 6.17 19.07 20.67
N CYS A 53 5.64 19.93 19.79
CA CYS A 53 4.23 19.91 19.38
C CYS A 53 3.98 19.11 18.09
N LEU A 54 5.03 18.70 17.39
CA LEU A 54 4.93 18.04 16.10
C LEU A 54 4.93 16.52 16.23
N SER A 55 4.26 15.84 15.30
CA SER A 55 4.43 14.40 15.12
C SER A 55 5.85 14.11 14.65
N THR A 56 6.36 12.90 14.85
CA THR A 56 7.74 12.54 14.44
C THR A 56 8.00 12.77 12.95
N ILE A 57 7.02 12.50 12.06
CA ILE A 57 7.16 12.81 10.62
C ILE A 57 7.33 14.32 10.41
N ASP A 58 6.50 15.12 11.08
CA ASP A 58 6.50 16.56 10.92
C ASP A 58 7.75 17.20 11.56
N GLN A 59 8.26 16.64 12.66
CA GLN A 59 9.55 17.03 13.26
C GLN A 59 10.69 16.88 12.24
N ILE A 60 10.76 15.75 11.55
CA ILE A 60 11.79 15.50 10.53
C ILE A 60 11.61 16.44 9.34
N CYS A 61 10.40 16.56 8.81
CA CYS A 61 10.13 17.48 7.69
C CYS A 61 10.46 18.93 8.05
N PHE A 62 10.13 19.38 9.26
CA PHE A 62 10.47 20.71 9.76
C PHE A 62 11.98 20.87 9.94
N GLY A 63 12.65 19.89 10.55
CA GLY A 63 14.10 19.81 10.68
C GLY A 63 14.83 19.98 9.35
N LEU A 64 14.37 19.28 8.31
CA LEU A 64 14.97 19.31 6.98
C LEU A 64 14.66 20.59 6.18
N SER A 65 13.85 21.50 6.70
CA SER A 65 13.48 22.73 5.98
C SER A 65 14.62 23.75 5.87
N CYS A 66 15.52 23.82 6.86
CA CYS A 66 16.73 24.63 6.79
C CYS A 66 17.82 24.16 7.76
N LYS A 67 19.07 24.57 7.51
CA LYS A 67 20.24 24.17 8.30
C LYS A 67 20.13 24.50 9.79
N ASN A 68 19.58 25.67 10.14
CA ASN A 68 19.43 26.10 11.53
C ASN A 68 18.45 25.20 12.30
N ILE A 69 17.29 24.91 11.71
CA ILE A 69 16.28 24.04 12.31
C ILE A 69 16.80 22.60 12.36
N PHE A 70 17.55 22.15 11.35
CA PHE A 70 18.19 20.84 11.36
C PHE A 70 19.15 20.68 12.55
N ALA A 71 20.01 21.67 12.80
CA ALA A 71 20.90 21.65 13.97
C ALA A 71 20.11 21.60 15.29
N CYS A 72 19.01 22.35 15.39
CA CYS A 72 18.13 22.30 16.56
C CYS A 72 17.46 20.92 16.71
N LEU A 73 17.07 20.27 15.60
CA LEU A 73 16.53 18.91 15.62
C LEU A 73 17.58 17.91 16.10
N GLU A 74 18.83 18.02 15.66
CA GLU A 74 19.91 17.12 16.11
C GLU A 74 20.16 17.25 17.62
N GLU A 75 20.24 18.47 18.14
CA GLU A 75 20.40 18.70 19.58
C GLU A 75 19.16 18.25 20.37
N TYR A 76 17.96 18.49 19.85
CA TYR A 76 16.70 17.99 20.44
C TYR A 76 16.67 16.47 20.55
N LEU A 77 17.05 15.76 19.49
CA LEU A 77 17.09 14.30 19.48
C LEU A 77 18.18 13.76 20.40
N LYS A 78 19.34 14.43 20.45
CA LYS A 78 20.45 14.09 21.35
C LYS A 78 20.05 14.23 22.82
N ALA A 79 19.31 15.27 23.18
CA ALA A 79 18.74 15.44 24.52
C ALA A 79 17.72 14.34 24.87
N GLN A 80 17.10 13.71 23.87
CA GLN A 80 16.23 12.55 24.02
C GLN A 80 16.96 11.20 23.85
N GLU A 81 18.29 11.21 23.84
CA GLU A 81 19.13 10.01 23.63
C GLU A 81 18.77 9.22 22.36
N THR A 82 18.21 9.90 21.36
CA THR A 82 17.72 9.31 20.11
C THR A 82 18.48 9.88 18.92
N LYS A 83 18.69 9.09 17.88
CA LYS A 83 19.31 9.52 16.61
C LYS A 83 18.26 9.56 15.50
N LEU A 84 18.47 10.43 14.52
CA LEU A 84 17.55 10.60 13.39
C LEU A 84 17.23 9.27 12.67
N HIS A 85 18.25 8.42 12.46
CA HIS A 85 18.06 7.12 11.80
C HIS A 85 17.29 6.10 12.64
N GLN A 86 17.16 6.32 13.95
CA GLN A 86 16.39 5.47 14.87
C GLN A 86 14.90 5.83 14.87
N LEU A 87 14.52 7.05 14.47
CA LEU A 87 13.11 7.47 14.39
C LEU A 87 12.33 6.65 13.35
N TYR A 88 12.96 6.40 12.20
CA TYR A 88 12.42 5.57 11.13
C TYR A 88 13.53 4.71 10.53
N PRO A 89 13.89 3.58 11.16
CA PRO A 89 14.95 2.72 10.66
C PRO A 89 14.63 2.24 9.24
N PRO A 90 15.66 1.90 8.43
CA PRO A 90 15.44 1.25 7.14
C PRO A 90 14.55 0.02 7.32
N GLU A 91 13.42 0.00 6.64
CA GLU A 91 12.52 -1.14 6.65
C GLU A 91 12.89 -2.07 5.50
N GLU A 92 13.04 -3.36 5.79
CA GLU A 92 13.13 -4.37 4.73
C GLU A 92 11.80 -4.38 3.96
N ARG A 93 11.88 -4.36 2.64
CA ARG A 93 10.70 -4.43 1.79
C ARG A 93 10.05 -5.80 1.96
N VAL A 94 8.95 -5.83 2.72
CA VAL A 94 8.11 -7.03 2.81
C VAL A 94 7.34 -7.18 1.50
N MET A 95 7.49 -8.33 0.86
CA MET A 95 6.72 -8.68 -0.33
C MET A 95 5.24 -8.82 0.02
N LEU A 96 4.33 -8.39 -0.86
CA LEU A 96 2.89 -8.38 -0.58
C LEU A 96 2.58 -7.58 0.70
N CYS A 97 3.23 -6.43 0.88
CA CYS A 97 3.04 -5.61 2.07
C CYS A 97 1.62 -5.00 2.09
N PRO A 98 0.76 -5.38 3.04
CA PRO A 98 -0.53 -4.74 3.21
C PRO A 98 -0.32 -3.29 3.64
N ASN A 99 -1.06 -2.36 3.02
CA ASN A 99 -1.07 -0.94 3.38
C ASN A 99 0.34 -0.32 3.45
N ALA A 100 1.22 -0.61 2.49
CA ALA A 100 2.57 -0.03 2.45
C ALA A 100 2.55 1.51 2.58
N LYS A 101 1.57 2.20 1.97
CA LYS A 101 1.39 3.66 2.11
C LYS A 101 1.09 4.14 3.55
N GLY A 102 0.62 3.25 4.42
CA GLY A 102 0.38 3.52 5.83
C GLY A 102 1.65 3.45 6.69
N ARG A 103 2.77 2.92 6.17
CA ARG A 103 4.00 2.79 6.94
C ARG A 103 4.63 4.16 7.19
N PRO A 104 5.00 4.49 8.43
CA PRO A 104 5.51 5.82 8.77
C PRO A 104 6.72 6.25 7.93
N ARG A 105 7.68 5.34 7.67
CA ARG A 105 8.84 5.64 6.80
C ARG A 105 8.42 5.97 5.37
N ILE A 106 7.48 5.21 4.81
CA ILE A 106 6.97 5.45 3.45
C ILE A 106 6.23 6.79 3.38
N GLN A 107 5.43 7.12 4.40
CA GLN A 107 4.76 8.42 4.49
C GLN A 107 5.75 9.58 4.56
N LEU A 108 6.83 9.44 5.34
CA LEU A 108 7.90 10.41 5.41
C LEU A 108 8.56 10.61 4.03
N LEU A 109 8.94 9.52 3.35
CA LEU A 109 9.58 9.61 2.03
C LEU A 109 8.67 10.26 0.99
N ILE A 110 7.37 9.94 1.01
CA ILE A 110 6.37 10.58 0.13
C ILE A 110 6.27 12.09 0.44
N ARG A 111 6.31 12.51 1.70
CA ARG A 111 6.27 13.93 2.08
C ARG A 111 7.54 14.69 1.70
N LEU A 112 8.69 14.03 1.70
CA LEU A 112 9.97 14.62 1.31
C LEU A 112 10.16 14.72 -0.21
N GLN A 113 9.23 14.15 -1.01
CA GLN A 113 9.24 14.31 -2.45
C GLN A 113 9.03 15.77 -2.86
N ASN A 114 9.86 16.25 -3.79
CA ASN A 114 9.80 17.60 -4.36
C ASN A 114 10.33 17.58 -5.81
N GLU A 115 10.62 18.75 -6.38
CA GLU A 115 11.16 18.88 -7.74
C GLU A 115 12.54 18.23 -7.91
N ARG A 116 13.32 18.12 -6.82
CA ARG A 116 14.68 17.58 -6.85
C ARG A 116 14.75 16.11 -6.42
N TRP A 117 13.79 15.64 -5.62
CA TRP A 117 13.79 14.29 -5.07
C TRP A 117 12.46 13.60 -5.34
N LYS A 118 12.49 12.41 -5.93
CA LYS A 118 11.31 11.60 -6.23
C LYS A 118 11.35 10.28 -5.45
N TYR A 119 10.21 9.89 -4.90
CA TYR A 119 10.07 8.62 -4.20
C TYR A 119 9.93 7.48 -5.20
N CYS A 120 10.77 6.46 -5.06
CA CYS A 120 10.70 5.24 -5.86
C CYS A 120 9.95 4.14 -5.10
N HIS A 121 8.84 3.70 -5.67
CA HIS A 121 8.03 2.62 -5.11
C HIS A 121 8.73 1.25 -5.16
N ASP A 122 9.72 1.05 -6.04
CA ASP A 122 10.43 -0.22 -6.17
C ASP A 122 11.49 -0.45 -5.09
N CYS A 123 12.15 0.59 -4.59
CA CYS A 123 13.20 0.45 -3.57
C CYS A 123 12.84 1.15 -2.25
N TRP A 124 11.65 1.75 -2.16
CA TRP A 124 11.21 2.54 -1.00
C TRP A 124 12.24 3.60 -0.57
N THR A 125 12.80 4.32 -1.54
CA THR A 125 13.87 5.31 -1.33
C THR A 125 13.64 6.56 -2.19
N LEU A 126 14.21 7.70 -1.79
CA LEU A 126 14.23 8.93 -2.58
C LEU A 126 15.43 8.94 -3.53
N HIS A 127 15.18 9.32 -4.78
CA HIS A 127 16.21 9.49 -5.79
C HIS A 127 16.21 10.93 -6.31
N PRO A 128 17.37 11.48 -6.71
CA PRO A 128 17.42 12.74 -7.44
C PRO A 128 16.55 12.68 -8.70
N HIS A 129 15.80 13.74 -8.98
CA HIS A 129 14.91 13.83 -10.14
C HIS A 129 15.67 13.81 -11.47
N THR A 130 16.92 14.27 -11.49
CA THR A 130 17.81 14.18 -12.66
C THR A 130 18.04 12.73 -13.11
N LEU A 131 18.07 11.77 -12.18
CA LEU A 131 18.13 10.35 -12.54
C LEU A 131 16.87 9.89 -13.27
N TRP A 132 15.72 10.55 -13.06
CA TRP A 132 14.46 10.23 -13.72
C TRP A 132 14.37 10.85 -15.12
N GLN A 133 14.86 12.09 -15.29
CA GLN A 133 14.86 12.81 -16.57
C GLN A 133 15.72 12.09 -17.63
N THR A 134 16.93 11.67 -17.26
CA THR A 134 17.84 10.92 -18.15
C THR A 134 17.22 9.62 -18.68
N LEU A 135 16.22 9.07 -17.99
CA LEU A 135 15.55 7.84 -18.41
C LEU A 135 14.35 8.10 -19.30
N HIS A 136 13.70 9.26 -19.12
CA HIS A 136 12.63 9.71 -20.00
C HIS A 136 13.13 10.00 -21.43
N ASP A 137 14.34 10.50 -21.58
CA ASP A 137 14.91 10.81 -22.89
C ASP A 137 15.42 9.56 -23.63
N ILE A 138 15.59 8.43 -22.92
CA ILE A 138 16.10 7.16 -23.46
C ILE A 138 14.99 6.12 -23.52
N TRP A 139 13.74 6.51 -23.85
CA TRP A 139 12.59 5.61 -24.02
C TRP A 139 12.78 4.63 -25.21
N ARG A 140 13.66 3.64 -25.01
CA ARG A 140 13.46 2.27 -25.43
C ARG A 140 13.21 1.43 -24.18
N PRO A 141 12.35 0.40 -24.22
CA PRO A 141 11.90 -0.37 -23.04
C PRO A 141 12.97 -1.26 -22.37
N ARG A 142 14.26 -0.98 -22.59
CA ARG A 142 15.37 -1.87 -22.27
C ARG A 142 16.40 -1.30 -21.30
N LYS A 143 16.37 0.00 -20.97
CA LYS A 143 17.39 0.59 -20.09
C LYS A 143 16.87 0.89 -18.69
N SER A 144 17.65 0.39 -17.76
CA SER A 144 17.53 0.38 -16.31
C SER A 144 17.49 1.77 -15.71
N CYS A 145 16.62 1.98 -14.72
CA CYS A 145 16.49 3.30 -14.09
C CYS A 145 17.56 3.59 -13.04
N CYS A 146 18.22 2.54 -12.56
CA CYS A 146 19.35 2.64 -11.65
C CYS A 146 20.33 1.54 -12.02
N PHE A 147 21.39 1.87 -12.76
CA PHE A 147 22.51 0.94 -12.97
C PHE A 147 23.22 0.64 -11.63
N ASP A 148 23.17 1.59 -10.68
CA ASP A 148 23.86 1.54 -9.39
C ASP A 148 22.93 1.82 -8.19
N CYS A 149 21.71 1.24 -8.17
CA CYS A 149 20.95 1.30 -6.92
C CYS A 149 21.66 0.44 -5.87
N TYR A 150 22.40 1.07 -4.96
CA TYR A 150 23.17 0.39 -3.92
C TYR A 150 22.28 -0.54 -3.06
N ILE A 151 21.03 -0.14 -2.82
CA ILE A 151 20.03 -0.93 -2.07
C ILE A 151 19.70 -2.24 -2.81
N LEU A 152 19.71 -2.22 -4.16
CA LEU A 152 19.36 -3.39 -4.98
C LEU A 152 20.58 -4.16 -5.50
N GLN A 153 21.79 -3.72 -5.13
CA GLN A 153 23.07 -4.32 -5.50
C GLN A 153 23.18 -4.60 -7.02
N GLY A 154 22.60 -3.74 -7.87
CA GLY A 154 22.60 -3.89 -9.33
C GLY A 154 21.85 -5.12 -9.89
N THR A 155 21.28 -5.99 -9.05
CA THR A 155 20.63 -7.24 -9.49
C THR A 155 19.24 -7.03 -10.10
N PHE A 156 18.58 -5.95 -9.69
CA PHE A 156 17.32 -5.48 -10.25
C PHE A 156 17.39 -3.99 -10.43
N ASN A 157 17.17 -3.56 -11.66
CA ASN A 157 17.02 -2.17 -11.97
C ASN A 157 15.70 -1.70 -11.38
N CYS A 158 15.71 -0.70 -10.49
CA CYS A 158 14.48 0.06 -10.18
C CYS A 158 13.87 0.51 -11.50
N ILE A 159 12.55 0.65 -11.59
CA ILE A 159 11.94 1.28 -12.76
C ILE A 159 10.91 2.31 -12.29
N PRO A 160 11.08 3.60 -12.62
CA PRO A 160 10.40 4.68 -11.92
C PRO A 160 8.92 4.72 -12.31
N ASP A 161 8.66 4.42 -13.59
CA ASP A 161 7.34 4.26 -14.20
C ASP A 161 6.85 2.82 -14.17
N ALA A 162 7.49 1.92 -13.40
CA ALA A 162 6.90 0.62 -13.13
C ALA A 162 5.61 0.88 -12.39
N GLY A 163 4.51 0.84 -13.15
CA GLY A 163 3.19 1.06 -12.62
C GLY A 163 2.90 0.13 -11.45
N LYS A 164 1.80 0.42 -10.75
CA LYS A 164 1.26 -0.49 -9.75
C LYS A 164 0.09 -1.24 -10.31
N VAL A 165 -0.11 -2.44 -9.80
CA VAL A 165 -1.37 -3.16 -9.99
C VAL A 165 -1.91 -3.57 -8.63
N ASP A 166 -3.18 -3.27 -8.40
CA ASP A 166 -3.86 -3.68 -7.18
C ASP A 166 -4.19 -5.16 -7.23
N ILE A 167 -3.82 -5.87 -6.16
CA ILE A 167 -4.01 -7.30 -5.99
C ILE A 167 -5.24 -7.61 -5.12
N CYS A 168 -5.26 -7.05 -3.91
CA CYS A 168 -6.37 -7.01 -2.94
C CYS A 168 -6.59 -5.53 -2.56
N PRO A 169 -7.75 -5.11 -2.00
CA PRO A 169 -7.93 -3.76 -1.46
C PRO A 169 -6.82 -3.24 -0.55
N CYS A 170 -6.07 -4.13 0.12
CA CYS A 170 -4.95 -3.73 0.98
C CYS A 170 -3.57 -3.97 0.37
N ILE A 171 -3.46 -4.60 -0.81
CA ILE A 171 -2.17 -4.90 -1.46
C ILE A 171 -2.15 -4.42 -2.90
N SER A 172 -1.14 -3.63 -3.21
CA SER A 172 -0.70 -3.36 -4.58
C SER A 172 0.71 -3.89 -4.75
N ILE A 173 1.05 -4.38 -5.94
CA ILE A 173 2.40 -4.83 -6.27
C ILE A 173 3.01 -3.95 -7.36
N THR A 174 4.34 -3.79 -7.33
CA THR A 174 5.09 -3.14 -8.40
C THR A 174 5.59 -4.15 -9.42
N PHE A 175 6.13 -3.69 -10.55
CA PHE A 175 6.70 -4.60 -11.54
C PHE A 175 7.84 -5.45 -10.96
N ARG A 176 8.67 -4.86 -10.08
CA ARG A 176 9.71 -5.58 -9.36
C ARG A 176 9.14 -6.70 -8.49
N ASP A 177 8.03 -6.45 -7.79
CA ASP A 177 7.33 -7.49 -7.04
C ASP A 177 6.87 -8.61 -7.97
N LYS A 178 6.30 -8.30 -9.15
CA LYS A 178 5.92 -9.32 -10.13
C LYS A 178 7.12 -10.20 -10.50
N LEU A 179 8.27 -9.60 -10.84
CA LEU A 179 9.45 -10.37 -11.21
C LEU A 179 9.94 -11.27 -10.07
N HIS A 180 9.87 -10.78 -8.83
CA HIS A 180 10.21 -11.57 -7.66
C HIS A 180 9.21 -12.70 -7.41
N LEU A 181 7.91 -12.43 -7.54
CA LEU A 181 6.84 -13.43 -7.45
C LEU A 181 6.98 -14.52 -8.51
N ILE A 182 7.35 -14.18 -9.75
CA ILE A 182 7.65 -15.16 -10.80
C ILE A 182 8.77 -16.10 -10.35
N ARG A 183 9.87 -15.56 -9.81
CA ARG A 183 10.99 -16.39 -9.32
C ARG A 183 10.53 -17.32 -8.19
N LEU A 184 9.81 -16.79 -7.21
CA LEU A 184 9.30 -17.60 -6.09
C LEU A 184 8.32 -18.68 -6.53
N CYS A 185 7.44 -18.40 -7.49
CA CYS A 185 6.55 -19.40 -8.03
C CYS A 185 7.33 -20.51 -8.76
N ARG A 186 8.44 -20.17 -9.46
CA ARG A 186 9.33 -21.18 -10.07
C ARG A 186 10.00 -22.05 -9.02
N ASP A 187 10.57 -21.43 -7.99
CA ASP A 187 11.25 -22.12 -6.89
C ASP A 187 10.28 -23.05 -6.14
N ALA A 188 9.05 -22.57 -5.92
CA ALA A 188 7.97 -23.32 -5.30
C ALA A 188 7.29 -24.34 -6.24
N GLN A 189 7.64 -24.37 -7.53
CA GLN A 189 6.99 -25.17 -8.57
C GLN A 189 5.46 -25.01 -8.63
N LYS A 190 4.97 -23.77 -8.45
CA LYS A 190 3.53 -23.46 -8.52
C LYS A 190 3.11 -23.10 -9.95
N TYR A 191 2.49 -24.05 -10.62
CA TYR A 191 1.97 -23.91 -11.99
C TYR A 191 0.46 -24.14 -12.02
N LEU A 192 -0.24 -23.30 -12.79
CA LEU A 192 -1.66 -23.37 -13.07
C LEU A 192 -1.86 -24.15 -14.36
N LEU A 193 -2.57 -25.26 -14.28
CA LEU A 193 -2.97 -26.06 -15.44
C LEU A 193 -4.10 -25.34 -16.19
N ARG A 194 -4.11 -25.42 -17.52
CA ARG A 194 -5.08 -24.74 -18.39
C ARG A 194 -6.54 -24.98 -17.95
N PRO A 195 -7.39 -23.93 -17.93
CA PRO A 195 -8.83 -24.12 -17.86
C PRO A 195 -9.31 -24.90 -19.09
N GLY A 196 -9.73 -26.15 -18.90
CA GLY A 196 -10.14 -27.07 -19.98
C GLY A 196 -9.52 -28.46 -19.90
N THR A 197 -8.45 -28.64 -19.13
CA THR A 197 -7.98 -29.97 -18.72
C THR A 197 -9.00 -30.50 -17.71
N LYS A 198 -9.76 -31.54 -18.09
CA LYS A 198 -10.88 -32.09 -17.29
C LYS A 198 -10.40 -32.53 -15.90
N CYS A 199 -10.58 -31.67 -14.91
CA CYS A 199 -10.75 -32.05 -13.51
C CYS A 199 -12.14 -31.55 -13.11
N TRP A 200 -13.17 -32.22 -13.63
CA TRP A 200 -14.53 -32.05 -13.16
C TRP A 200 -14.71 -33.04 -12.02
N ASP A 201 -14.36 -32.60 -10.83
CA ASP A 201 -15.02 -33.06 -9.61
C ASP A 201 -15.13 -31.87 -8.67
N ASP A 202 -16.27 -31.77 -8.02
CA ASP A 202 -16.72 -30.59 -7.32
C ASP A 202 -15.71 -30.09 -6.26
N ASP A 203 -15.53 -28.76 -6.22
CA ASP A 203 -15.00 -27.99 -5.09
C ASP A 203 -13.51 -28.02 -4.71
N VAL A 204 -12.58 -28.57 -5.50
CA VAL A 204 -11.14 -28.46 -5.16
C VAL A 204 -10.24 -28.18 -6.38
N LEU A 205 -9.67 -26.97 -6.43
CA LEU A 205 -8.43 -26.70 -7.19
C LEU A 205 -7.27 -27.38 -6.47
N LEU A 206 -6.94 -28.64 -6.77
CA LEU A 206 -5.64 -29.21 -6.39
C LEU A 206 -5.11 -30.22 -7.41
N HIS A 207 -3.82 -30.11 -7.69
CA HIS A 207 -2.97 -31.30 -7.61
C HIS A 207 -2.06 -31.15 -6.38
N PRO A 208 -2.22 -32.01 -5.36
CA PRO A 208 -1.38 -32.05 -4.16
C PRO A 208 -0.30 -33.12 -4.35
N SER A 209 0.93 -32.72 -4.65
CA SER A 209 2.07 -33.60 -4.45
C SER A 209 3.35 -32.79 -4.25
N SER A 210 3.63 -32.55 -2.97
CA SER A 210 4.88 -32.04 -2.41
C SER A 210 5.24 -30.59 -2.77
N ARG A 211 5.10 -29.69 -1.79
CA ARG A 211 6.13 -28.71 -1.39
C ARG A 211 5.51 -27.75 -0.41
N LYS A 212 6.26 -27.42 0.65
CA LYS A 212 5.90 -26.44 1.68
C LYS A 212 5.15 -25.27 1.04
N LEU A 213 3.93 -25.03 1.50
CA LEU A 213 3.19 -23.81 1.17
C LEU A 213 4.09 -22.62 1.54
N TYR A 214 4.72 -22.00 0.54
CA TYR A 214 5.42 -20.75 0.74
C TYR A 214 4.36 -19.71 1.10
N GLY A 215 4.24 -19.38 2.39
CA GLY A 215 3.32 -18.34 2.89
C GLY A 215 3.52 -16.99 2.19
N LYS A 216 4.66 -16.79 1.53
CA LYS A 216 4.97 -15.60 0.71
C LYS A 216 4.19 -15.52 -0.60
N LEU A 217 3.53 -16.60 -1.06
CA LEU A 217 2.75 -16.66 -2.30
C LEU A 217 1.23 -16.68 -2.07
N ARG A 218 0.80 -16.41 -0.84
CA ARG A 218 -0.62 -16.32 -0.48
C ARG A 218 -0.83 -15.09 0.39
N HIS A 219 -1.99 -14.46 0.24
CA HIS A 219 -2.41 -13.39 1.09
C HIS A 219 -3.89 -13.51 1.42
N ASP A 220 -4.21 -13.46 2.71
CA ASP A 220 -5.57 -13.47 3.22
C ASP A 220 -5.84 -12.12 3.92
N CYS A 221 -6.83 -11.37 3.43
CA CYS A 221 -7.27 -10.08 3.97
C CYS A 221 -8.77 -10.12 4.31
N LYS A 222 -9.22 -9.36 5.31
CA LYS A 222 -10.65 -9.05 5.53
C LYS A 222 -10.87 -7.57 5.28
N PHE A 223 -11.80 -7.25 4.38
CA PHE A 223 -12.28 -5.90 4.14
C PHE A 223 -13.56 -5.68 4.92
N THR A 224 -13.54 -4.70 5.83
CA THR A 224 -14.66 -4.33 6.71
C THR A 224 -15.07 -2.87 6.51
N GLY A 225 -14.72 -2.26 5.38
CA GLY A 225 -15.04 -0.86 5.10
C GLY A 225 -16.52 -0.62 4.86
N HIS A 226 -17.25 -1.62 4.37
CA HIS A 226 -18.68 -1.52 4.09
C HIS A 226 -19.50 -1.76 5.38
N PRO A 227 -20.53 -0.95 5.67
CA PRO A 227 -21.25 -0.99 6.96
C PRO A 227 -21.98 -2.31 7.23
N SER A 228 -22.42 -3.01 6.17
CA SER A 228 -23.28 -4.21 6.30
C SER A 228 -22.67 -5.48 5.72
N ILE A 229 -21.53 -5.38 5.03
CA ILE A 229 -20.95 -6.50 4.26
C ILE A 229 -19.47 -6.61 4.62
N GLY A 230 -19.09 -7.74 5.20
CA GLY A 230 -17.69 -8.14 5.33
C GLY A 230 -17.25 -8.85 4.05
N VAL A 231 -16.00 -8.65 3.64
CA VAL A 231 -15.43 -9.40 2.52
C VAL A 231 -14.14 -10.07 2.96
N GLN A 232 -14.12 -11.39 3.06
CA GLN A 232 -12.89 -12.15 3.19
C GLN A 232 -12.30 -12.36 1.79
N ILE A 233 -11.01 -12.09 1.64
CA ILE A 233 -10.33 -12.11 0.36
C ILE A 233 -9.10 -13.00 0.50
N LYS A 234 -9.04 -14.06 -0.31
CA LYS A 234 -7.89 -14.95 -0.41
C LYS A 234 -7.24 -14.76 -1.76
N THR A 235 -5.95 -14.50 -1.77
CA THR A 235 -5.15 -14.22 -2.97
C THR A 235 -4.06 -15.27 -3.09
N GLU A 236 -3.91 -15.87 -4.27
CA GLU A 236 -2.84 -16.81 -4.57
C GLU A 236 -2.16 -16.51 -5.90
N PHE A 237 -0.84 -16.73 -5.94
CA PHE A 237 -0.01 -16.49 -7.12
C PHE A 237 0.46 -17.82 -7.74
N TRP A 238 0.35 -17.89 -9.05
CA TRP A 238 0.65 -19.08 -9.85
C TRP A 238 1.37 -18.69 -11.14
N LEU A 239 2.12 -19.63 -11.74
CA LEU A 239 2.61 -19.46 -13.11
C LEU A 239 1.70 -20.16 -14.11
N ASN A 240 1.70 -19.77 -15.38
CA ASN A 240 1.17 -20.65 -16.43
C ASN A 240 2.05 -21.89 -16.59
N GLU A 241 1.55 -22.90 -17.31
CA GLU A 241 2.26 -24.15 -17.62
C GLU A 241 3.70 -23.91 -18.13
N ASP A 242 3.92 -22.93 -18.99
CA ASP A 242 5.24 -22.61 -19.53
C ASP A 242 6.19 -21.92 -18.54
N GLY A 243 5.72 -21.58 -17.33
CA GLY A 243 6.52 -20.89 -16.30
C GLY A 243 6.90 -19.44 -16.64
N THR A 244 6.22 -18.85 -17.63
CA THR A 244 6.55 -17.54 -18.19
C THR A 244 5.66 -16.42 -17.69
N ARG A 245 4.38 -16.67 -17.40
CA ARG A 245 3.36 -15.68 -17.05
C ARG A 245 2.91 -15.83 -15.61
N LEU A 246 2.76 -14.72 -14.90
CA LEU A 246 2.23 -14.70 -13.53
C LEU A 246 0.72 -14.54 -13.56
N TRP A 247 0.03 -15.45 -12.88
CA TRP A 247 -1.41 -15.47 -12.69
C TRP A 247 -1.75 -15.22 -11.23
N VAL A 248 -2.85 -14.52 -11.01
CA VAL A 248 -3.39 -14.24 -9.68
C VAL A 248 -4.81 -14.75 -9.60
N ILE A 249 -5.05 -15.60 -8.60
CA ILE A 249 -6.38 -16.07 -8.23
C ILE A 249 -6.79 -15.29 -7.00
N ASN A 250 -7.94 -14.62 -7.09
CA ASN A 250 -8.59 -14.05 -5.91
C ASN A 250 -9.93 -14.75 -5.68
N GLN A 251 -10.17 -15.12 -4.43
CA GLN A 251 -11.47 -15.58 -3.94
C GLN A 251 -12.00 -14.53 -2.96
N TYR A 252 -13.15 -13.95 -3.30
CA TYR A 252 -13.88 -12.99 -2.49
C TYR A 252 -15.09 -13.72 -1.88
N VAL A 253 -15.13 -13.82 -0.56
CA VAL A 253 -16.26 -14.35 0.19
C VAL A 253 -16.95 -13.17 0.86
N PHE A 254 -18.14 -12.85 0.39
CA PHE A 254 -18.98 -11.79 0.93
C PHE A 254 -19.84 -12.39 2.04
N GLU A 255 -19.75 -11.80 3.22
CA GLU A 255 -20.50 -12.18 4.42
C GLU A 255 -21.43 -11.02 4.78
N ASN A 256 -22.70 -11.30 5.03
CA ASN A 256 -23.60 -10.30 5.62
C ASN A 256 -23.38 -10.21 7.14
N SER A 257 -23.66 -9.04 7.71
CA SER A 257 -23.76 -8.93 9.17
C SER A 257 -25.10 -9.52 9.64
N PRO A 258 -25.13 -10.28 10.75
CA PRO A 258 -26.35 -10.94 11.22
C PRO A 258 -27.50 -9.98 11.59
N SER A 259 -27.21 -8.70 11.80
CA SER A 259 -28.21 -7.65 12.08
C SER A 259 -28.85 -7.06 10.82
N THR A 260 -28.43 -7.46 9.62
CA THR A 260 -28.88 -6.87 8.35
C THR A 260 -29.90 -7.78 7.67
N SER A 261 -31.14 -7.30 7.53
CA SER A 261 -32.19 -8.04 6.81
C SER A 261 -31.79 -8.29 5.36
N LEU A 262 -32.04 -9.50 4.85
CA LEU A 262 -31.81 -9.88 3.45
C LEU A 262 -32.40 -8.91 2.43
N SER A 263 -33.53 -8.26 2.77
CA SER A 263 -34.19 -7.29 1.89
C SER A 263 -33.37 -6.01 1.64
N THR A 264 -32.39 -5.74 2.52
CA THR A 264 -31.50 -4.58 2.41
C THR A 264 -30.19 -4.92 1.68
N ILE A 265 -29.90 -6.20 1.43
CA ILE A 265 -28.70 -6.60 0.69
C ILE A 265 -28.98 -6.37 -0.80
N PRO A 266 -28.18 -5.54 -1.49
CA PRO A 266 -28.37 -5.32 -2.92
C PRO A 266 -28.27 -6.66 -3.65
N THR A 267 -29.34 -7.06 -4.36
CA THR A 267 -29.38 -8.33 -5.07
C THR A 267 -28.28 -8.33 -6.15
N CYS A 268 -27.28 -9.19 -5.99
CA CYS A 268 -26.25 -9.38 -7.00
C CYS A 268 -26.85 -10.22 -8.14
N SER A 269 -27.34 -9.58 -9.20
CA SER A 269 -27.69 -10.34 -10.40
C SER A 269 -26.41 -10.89 -11.04
N TYR A 270 -26.42 -12.15 -11.46
CA TYR A 270 -25.28 -12.79 -12.16
C TYR A 270 -24.80 -11.97 -13.37
N LYS A 271 -25.71 -11.22 -14.01
CA LYS A 271 -25.42 -10.36 -15.16
C LYS A 271 -24.67 -9.07 -14.77
N ASP A 272 -24.71 -8.66 -13.50
CA ASP A 272 -24.17 -7.39 -13.01
C ASP A 272 -23.12 -7.55 -11.89
N THR A 273 -22.57 -8.76 -11.70
CA THR A 273 -21.64 -9.08 -10.62
C THR A 273 -20.47 -8.08 -10.51
N GLY A 274 -19.89 -7.66 -11.63
CA GLY A 274 -18.77 -6.71 -11.63
C GLY A 274 -19.13 -5.32 -11.09
N ASN A 275 -20.31 -4.80 -11.42
CA ASN A 275 -20.77 -3.51 -10.92
C ASN A 275 -21.22 -3.62 -9.46
N TRP A 276 -21.82 -4.76 -9.08
CA TRP A 276 -22.17 -5.03 -7.68
C TRP A 276 -20.93 -5.03 -6.77
N VAL A 277 -19.89 -5.79 -7.13
CA VAL A 277 -18.61 -5.78 -6.38
C VAL A 277 -18.02 -4.38 -6.30
N ARG A 278 -18.09 -3.61 -7.40
CA ARG A 278 -17.62 -2.22 -7.43
C ARG A 278 -18.36 -1.32 -6.45
N ARG A 279 -19.67 -1.48 -6.32
CA ARG A 279 -20.46 -0.75 -5.31
C ARG A 279 -20.03 -1.12 -3.91
N VAL A 280 -19.95 -2.41 -3.57
CA VAL A 280 -19.56 -2.86 -2.21
C VAL A 280 -18.23 -2.25 -1.76
N PHE A 281 -17.20 -2.30 -2.60
CA PHE A 281 -15.90 -1.72 -2.23
C PHE A 281 -15.93 -0.20 -2.19
N ARG A 282 -16.56 0.46 -3.16
CA ARG A 282 -16.67 1.92 -3.22
C ARG A 282 -17.43 2.50 -2.04
N ASP A 283 -18.56 1.89 -1.70
CA ASP A 283 -19.42 2.32 -0.60
C ASP A 283 -18.72 2.06 0.76
N GLY A 284 -17.79 1.09 0.81
CA GLY A 284 -16.84 0.93 1.90
C GLY A 284 -15.57 1.77 1.82
N GLY A 285 -15.53 2.80 0.97
CA GLY A 285 -14.42 3.75 0.84
C GLY A 285 -13.19 3.26 0.07
N SER A 286 -13.25 2.09 -0.58
CA SER A 286 -12.15 1.54 -1.36
C SER A 286 -12.26 1.90 -2.85
N ARG A 287 -11.12 2.31 -3.44
CA ARG A 287 -10.97 2.52 -4.89
C ARG A 287 -10.41 1.30 -5.61
N PHE A 288 -10.34 0.14 -4.94
CA PHE A 288 -9.85 -1.09 -5.55
C PHE A 288 -10.62 -1.35 -6.85
N THR A 289 -9.94 -1.72 -7.94
CA THR A 289 -10.60 -2.12 -9.20
C THR A 289 -10.02 -3.43 -9.75
N GLY A 290 -9.37 -4.22 -8.89
CA GLY A 290 -8.62 -5.38 -9.34
C GLY A 290 -9.49 -6.47 -9.98
N TRP A 291 -10.79 -6.52 -9.69
CA TRP A 291 -11.73 -7.48 -10.28
C TRP A 291 -12.28 -7.06 -11.66
N ASP A 292 -11.93 -5.87 -12.17
CA ASP A 292 -12.47 -5.35 -13.43
C ASP A 292 -11.94 -6.17 -14.63
N LYS A 293 -12.82 -6.49 -15.58
CA LYS A 293 -12.47 -7.20 -16.83
C LYS A 293 -11.47 -6.42 -17.67
N ASN A 294 -11.51 -5.09 -17.62
CA ASN A 294 -10.58 -4.23 -18.34
C ASN A 294 -9.18 -4.18 -17.71
N ARG A 295 -8.98 -4.80 -16.53
CA ARG A 295 -7.72 -4.79 -15.76
C ARG A 295 -7.08 -6.19 -15.71
N SER A 296 -7.08 -6.90 -16.84
CA SER A 296 -6.51 -8.26 -17.01
C SER A 296 -7.26 -9.42 -16.33
N THR A 297 -8.52 -9.20 -15.91
CA THR A 297 -9.36 -10.32 -15.46
C THR A 297 -9.88 -11.11 -16.66
N CYS A 298 -9.29 -12.28 -16.87
CA CYS A 298 -9.63 -13.17 -17.98
C CYS A 298 -10.74 -14.17 -17.63
N TYR A 299 -10.96 -14.45 -16.35
CA TYR A 299 -12.03 -15.33 -15.90
C TYR A 299 -12.62 -14.86 -14.56
N MET A 300 -13.94 -14.93 -14.46
CA MET A 300 -14.70 -14.61 -13.24
C MET A 300 -15.84 -15.62 -13.09
N LYS A 301 -15.90 -16.29 -11.94
CA LYS A 301 -16.98 -17.21 -11.54
C LYS A 301 -17.72 -16.63 -10.34
N TYR A 302 -19.04 -16.58 -10.45
CA TYR A 302 -19.93 -16.21 -9.36
C TYR A 302 -20.60 -17.46 -8.82
N HIS A 303 -20.55 -17.63 -7.51
CA HIS A 303 -21.35 -18.57 -6.76
C HIS A 303 -22.42 -17.79 -6.00
N GLY A 304 -23.66 -18.25 -6.12
CA GLY A 304 -24.84 -17.64 -5.52
C GLY A 304 -24.72 -17.44 -4.01
N TRP A 305 -25.74 -16.82 -3.43
CA TRP A 305 -25.84 -16.75 -1.97
C TRP A 305 -26.21 -18.13 -1.43
N GLU A 306 -25.38 -18.64 -0.52
CA GLU A 306 -25.58 -19.87 0.21
C GLU A 306 -25.73 -19.55 1.70
N ARG A 307 -26.71 -20.18 2.34
CA ARG A 307 -26.91 -20.07 3.79
C ARG A 307 -25.87 -20.94 4.50
N LEU A 308 -25.17 -20.38 5.49
CA LEU A 308 -24.31 -21.17 6.36
C LEU A 308 -25.17 -22.20 7.11
N ARG A 309 -24.82 -23.49 7.01
CA ARG A 309 -25.54 -24.55 7.71
C ARG A 309 -25.28 -24.42 9.22
N TYR A 310 -26.32 -24.68 10.00
CA TYR A 310 -26.42 -24.64 11.48
C TYR A 310 -26.67 -23.24 12.10
N GLY A 311 -27.95 -22.92 12.31
CA GLY A 311 -28.41 -21.99 13.34
C GLY A 311 -28.25 -20.49 13.09
N GLU A 312 -27.38 -20.05 12.19
CA GLU A 312 -27.15 -18.62 11.93
C GLU A 312 -27.91 -18.10 10.69
N GLU A 313 -28.30 -16.82 10.72
CA GLU A 313 -28.89 -16.08 9.58
C GLU A 313 -27.81 -15.45 8.68
N THR A 314 -26.62 -16.06 8.65
CA THR A 314 -25.50 -15.61 7.84
C THR A 314 -25.55 -16.24 6.45
N TYR A 315 -25.50 -15.38 5.44
CA TYR A 315 -25.46 -15.72 4.03
C TYR A 315 -24.07 -15.39 3.50
N THR A 316 -23.55 -16.28 2.67
CA THR A 316 -22.27 -16.05 1.99
C THR A 316 -22.43 -16.12 0.49
N SER A 317 -21.72 -15.27 -0.23
CA SER A 317 -21.57 -15.40 -1.68
C SER A 317 -20.10 -15.39 -2.02
N ARG A 318 -19.71 -16.19 -3.03
CA ARG A 318 -18.31 -16.34 -3.43
C ARG A 318 -18.10 -15.88 -4.86
N ILE A 319 -17.07 -15.06 -5.06
CA ILE A 319 -16.60 -14.67 -6.38
C ILE A 319 -15.15 -15.09 -6.52
N THR A 320 -14.85 -15.82 -7.59
CA THR A 320 -13.48 -16.20 -7.94
C THR A 320 -13.07 -15.47 -9.21
N THR A 321 -11.96 -14.74 -9.15
CA THR A 321 -11.38 -14.08 -10.33
C THR A 321 -10.00 -14.64 -10.61
N LEU A 322 -9.68 -14.79 -11.89
CA LEU A 322 -8.38 -15.17 -12.39
C LEU A 322 -7.84 -14.05 -13.29
N ARG A 323 -6.62 -13.61 -13.00
CA ARG A 323 -5.98 -12.47 -13.68
C ARG A 323 -4.61 -12.84 -14.20
N ASP A 324 -4.29 -12.38 -15.40
CA ASP A 324 -2.99 -12.53 -16.02
C ASP A 324 -2.18 -11.23 -15.90
N LEU A 325 -1.16 -11.23 -15.04
CA LEU A 325 -0.28 -10.08 -14.82
C LEU A 325 0.87 -10.00 -15.84
N GLY A 326 0.86 -10.89 -16.84
CA GLY A 326 1.83 -10.99 -17.91
C GLY A 326 3.09 -11.74 -17.51
N ASN A 327 4.05 -11.76 -18.43
CA ASN A 327 5.33 -12.43 -18.25
C ASN A 327 6.40 -11.51 -17.66
N ILE A 328 7.68 -11.89 -17.78
CA ILE A 328 8.84 -11.09 -17.38
C ILE A 328 8.97 -9.78 -18.15
N ASN A 329 8.24 -9.60 -19.25
CA ASN A 329 8.27 -8.37 -20.02
C ASN A 329 7.53 -7.25 -19.29
N TRP A 330 7.77 -6.04 -19.80
CA TRP A 330 7.19 -4.81 -19.29
C TRP A 330 5.67 -4.93 -19.08
N PRO A 331 5.12 -4.32 -18.03
CA PRO A 331 3.70 -4.39 -17.76
C PRO A 331 2.83 -3.89 -18.91
N ASN A 332 1.72 -4.60 -19.16
CA ASN A 332 0.71 -4.26 -20.15
C ASN A 332 -0.27 -3.19 -19.60
N GLY A 333 -1.39 -2.96 -20.29
CA GLY A 333 -2.41 -1.97 -19.90
C GLY A 333 -3.11 -2.19 -18.56
N ALA A 334 -2.88 -3.33 -17.88
CA ALA A 334 -3.47 -3.59 -16.56
C ALA A 334 -2.81 -2.79 -15.42
N TRP A 335 -1.63 -2.24 -15.69
CA TRP A 335 -0.80 -1.57 -14.70
C TRP A 335 -1.02 -0.07 -14.76
N GLU A 336 -1.28 0.53 -13.60
CA GLU A 336 -1.39 1.98 -13.44
C GLU A 336 -0.03 2.60 -13.66
N ARG A 337 0.20 3.12 -14.85
CA ARG A 337 1.41 3.87 -15.15
C ARG A 337 1.37 5.15 -14.33
N HIS A 338 2.41 5.39 -13.53
CA HIS A 338 2.60 6.68 -12.87
C HIS A 338 3.20 7.72 -13.84
N CYS A 339 2.77 7.71 -15.10
CA CYS A 339 3.16 8.69 -16.11
C CYS A 339 2.32 9.98 -16.00
N ASP A 340 1.93 10.36 -14.79
CA ASP A 340 1.25 11.64 -14.57
C ASP A 340 2.32 12.71 -14.32
N ARG A 341 2.20 13.74 -15.16
CA ARG A 341 3.06 14.89 -15.43
C ARG A 341 3.46 15.71 -14.21
#